data_AF-A0A1S3GUT0-F1
#
_entry.id   AF-A0A1S3GUT0-F1
#
_cell.length_a   1.000
_cell.length_b   1.000
_cell.length_c   1.000
_cell.angle_alpha   90.00
_cell.angle_beta   90.00
_cell.angle_gamma   90.00
#
_symmetry.space_group_name_H-M   'P 1'
#
loop_
_entity.id
_entity.type
_entity.pdbx_description
1 polymer ?
#
loop_
_entity_poly.entity_id
_entity_poly.type
_entity_poly.pdbx_seq_one_letter_code
_entity_poly.pdbx_strand_id
1 'polypeptide(L)'
;TLWNLSSYEPLKMVIIDHGLQTLTHEVIVPHSGWEREPNEDSKPRDAEWTTVFKNTSGCLRNVSSDGAEARRRLRECEGLVDALLHALQSAVGRKDTDNKSVENCVCIMRNLSYHVHKEVPGADRYQEAEPGPPGSATGSQRRRRDDASCFGGKKAKGKKDGEVDQNFDTLDLPKRTEAAKGEWTE
;
A
#
# COMPACT_ATOMS: atom_id res chain seq x y z
N THR A 1 17.46 -19.14 8.76
CA THR A 1 16.64 -19.68 9.86
C THR A 1 15.37 -18.88 10.11
N LEU A 2 15.42 -17.56 10.37
CA LEU A 2 14.23 -16.74 10.68
C LEU A 2 13.05 -16.90 9.69
N TRP A 3 13.30 -16.94 8.37
CA TRP A 3 12.25 -17.18 7.37
C TRP A 3 11.44 -18.46 7.61
N ASN A 4 12.09 -19.54 8.06
CA ASN A 4 11.41 -20.80 8.37
C ASN A 4 10.62 -20.73 9.68
N LEU A 5 11.03 -19.87 10.63
CA LEU A 5 10.32 -19.66 11.89
C LEU A 5 9.08 -18.77 11.68
N SER A 6 9.16 -17.78 10.80
CA SER A 6 8.06 -16.85 10.55
C SER A 6 6.84 -17.44 9.82
N SER A 7 6.93 -18.66 9.28
CA SER A 7 5.77 -19.37 8.75
C SER A 7 4.88 -19.98 9.85
N TYR A 8 5.34 -19.99 11.12
CA TYR A 8 4.57 -20.48 12.25
C TYR A 8 3.91 -19.32 13.00
N GLU A 9 2.58 -19.24 12.94
CA GLU A 9 1.77 -18.11 13.44
C GLU A 9 2.16 -17.62 14.86
N PRO A 10 2.33 -18.49 15.88
CA PRO A 10 2.65 -18.05 17.25
C PRO A 10 4.01 -17.35 17.40
N LEU A 11 4.90 -17.42 16.40
CA LEU A 11 6.20 -16.75 16.42
C LEU A 11 6.24 -15.43 15.63
N LYS A 12 5.20 -15.10 14.86
CA LYS A 12 5.23 -13.91 13.98
C LYS A 12 5.40 -12.61 14.76
N MET A 13 4.58 -12.40 15.78
CA MET A 13 4.70 -11.23 16.66
C MET A 13 6.03 -11.21 17.43
N VAL A 14 6.52 -12.36 17.90
CA VAL A 14 7.84 -12.47 18.55
C VAL A 14 8.98 -12.02 17.62
N ILE A 15 8.90 -12.40 16.34
CA ILE A 15 9.86 -11.97 15.31
C ILE A 15 9.73 -10.47 14.99
N ILE A 16 8.51 -9.93 15.02
CA ILE A 16 8.28 -8.48 14.86
C ILE A 16 8.89 -7.72 16.04
N ASP A 17 8.55 -8.09 17.28
CA ASP A 17 8.89 -7.34 18.48
C ASP A 17 10.40 -7.32 18.78
N HIS A 18 11.13 -8.38 18.41
CA HIS A 18 12.57 -8.50 18.66
C HIS A 18 13.45 -8.39 17.41
N GLY A 19 12.90 -8.54 16.21
CA GLY A 19 13.67 -8.64 14.97
C GLY A 19 13.41 -7.56 13.93
N LEU A 20 12.25 -6.87 13.96
CA LEU A 20 11.82 -6.01 12.85
C LEU A 20 12.80 -4.85 12.56
N GLN A 21 13.29 -4.17 13.60
CA GLN A 21 14.27 -3.09 13.42
C GLN A 21 15.58 -3.60 12.80
N THR A 22 16.19 -4.64 13.38
CA THR A 22 17.44 -5.22 12.87
C THR A 22 17.29 -5.75 11.44
N LEU A 23 16.20 -6.46 11.13
CA LEU A 23 15.93 -6.95 9.77
C LEU A 23 15.75 -5.80 8.76
N THR A 24 15.18 -4.67 9.19
CA THR A 24 14.98 -3.49 8.35
C THR A 24 16.28 -2.73 8.15
N HIS A 25 16.95 -2.33 9.24
CA HIS A 25 18.09 -1.41 9.20
C HIS A 25 19.42 -2.06 8.83
N GLU A 26 19.62 -3.35 9.14
CA GLU A 26 20.86 -4.07 8.78
C GLU A 26 20.76 -4.83 7.44
N VAL A 27 19.55 -4.97 6.86
CA VAL A 27 19.37 -5.74 5.60
C VAL A 27 18.51 -5.03 4.58
N ILE A 28 17.25 -4.70 4.87
CA ILE A 28 16.35 -4.17 3.84
C ILE A 28 16.80 -2.79 3.36
N VAL A 29 17.06 -1.86 4.28
CA VAL A 29 17.52 -0.50 3.94
C VAL A 29 18.85 -0.54 3.18
N PRO A 30 19.96 -1.12 3.70
CA PRO A 30 21.28 -1.05 3.04
C PRO A 30 21.35 -1.69 1.65
N HIS A 31 20.56 -2.75 1.40
CA HIS A 31 20.54 -3.45 0.11
C HIS A 31 19.40 -3.01 -0.82
N SER A 32 18.47 -2.16 -0.39
CA SER A 32 17.41 -1.62 -1.26
C SER A 32 17.88 -0.52 -2.22
N GLY A 33 19.07 0.03 -1.99
CA GLY A 33 19.55 1.26 -2.65
C GLY A 33 18.88 2.55 -2.16
N TRP A 34 17.93 2.48 -1.21
CA TRP A 34 17.27 3.64 -0.63
C TRP A 34 18.16 4.36 0.39
N GLU A 35 18.23 5.68 0.27
CA GLU A 35 18.90 6.58 1.21
C GLU A 35 17.87 7.60 1.71
N ARG A 36 17.83 7.84 3.03
CA ARG A 36 16.87 8.76 3.67
C ARG A 36 17.07 10.21 3.23
N GLU A 37 18.34 10.61 3.11
CA GLU A 37 18.79 11.90 2.62
C GLU A 37 19.77 11.62 1.46
N PRO A 38 19.27 11.51 0.21
CA PRO A 38 20.15 11.38 -0.93
C PRO A 38 20.93 12.69 -1.10
N ASN A 39 22.26 12.63 -1.09
CA ASN A 39 23.09 13.76 -1.54
C ASN A 39 22.68 14.14 -2.98
N GLU A 40 22.63 15.44 -3.30
CA GLU A 40 22.22 15.89 -4.64
C GLU A 40 23.13 15.37 -5.76
N ASP A 41 24.39 15.05 -5.45
CA ASP A 41 25.37 14.43 -6.35
C ASP A 41 25.35 12.88 -6.36
N SER A 42 24.59 12.24 -5.46
CA SER A 42 24.49 10.77 -5.41
C SER A 42 23.61 10.25 -6.54
N LYS A 43 24.18 9.39 -7.39
CA LYS A 43 23.37 8.60 -8.34
C LYS A 43 22.45 7.65 -7.56
N PRO A 44 21.18 7.50 -7.97
CA PRO A 44 20.30 6.47 -7.42
C PRO A 44 20.99 5.11 -7.46
N ARG A 45 21.06 4.44 -6.31
CA ARG A 45 21.70 3.12 -6.19
C ARG A 45 20.67 2.04 -6.52
N ASP A 46 21.07 1.05 -7.29
CA ASP A 46 20.21 -0.09 -7.57
C ASP A 46 20.10 -1.02 -6.36
N ALA A 47 18.96 -1.71 -6.23
CA ALA A 47 18.77 -2.74 -5.23
C ALA A 47 19.68 -3.96 -5.48
N GLU A 48 20.29 -4.47 -4.40
CA GLU A 48 21.17 -5.62 -4.38
C GLU A 48 20.42 -6.87 -3.90
N TRP A 49 20.05 -7.76 -4.82
CA TRP A 49 19.27 -8.96 -4.53
C TRP A 49 20.09 -10.10 -3.89
N THR A 50 20.73 -9.81 -2.76
CA THR A 50 21.53 -10.80 -2.03
C THR A 50 20.65 -11.92 -1.48
N THR A 51 21.25 -13.09 -1.20
CA THR A 51 20.55 -14.19 -0.52
C THR A 51 20.05 -13.76 0.87
N VAL A 52 20.73 -12.83 1.54
CA VAL A 52 20.31 -12.27 2.83
C VAL A 52 19.05 -11.42 2.64
N PHE A 53 19.02 -10.51 1.66
CA PHE A 53 17.83 -9.73 1.32
C PHE A 53 16.64 -10.62 0.94
N LYS A 54 16.85 -11.64 0.10
CA LYS A 54 15.81 -12.62 -0.29
C LYS A 54 15.22 -13.34 0.92
N ASN A 55 16.06 -13.79 1.85
CA ASN A 55 15.62 -14.51 3.05
C ASN A 55 14.93 -13.58 4.05
N THR A 56 15.40 -12.34 4.20
CA THR A 56 14.81 -11.34 5.09
C THR A 56 13.47 -10.84 4.56
N SER A 57 13.37 -10.49 3.28
CA SER A 57 12.08 -10.18 2.62
C SER A 57 11.11 -11.36 2.66
N GLY A 58 11.60 -12.60 2.53
CA GLY A 58 10.78 -13.81 2.75
C GLY A 58 10.26 -13.93 4.19
N CYS A 59 11.07 -13.57 5.17
CA CYS A 59 10.66 -13.51 6.57
C CYS A 59 9.59 -12.44 6.81
N LEU A 60 9.83 -11.22 6.32
CA LEU A 60 8.92 -10.07 6.45
C LEU A 60 7.59 -10.31 5.73
N ARG A 61 7.61 -10.97 4.57
CA ARG A 61 6.40 -11.44 3.87
C ARG A 61 5.50 -12.28 4.78
N ASN A 62 6.07 -13.27 5.49
CA ASN A 62 5.28 -14.15 6.34
C ASN A 62 4.69 -13.43 7.56
N VAL A 63 5.47 -12.57 8.25
CA VAL A 63 4.95 -11.83 9.42
C VAL A 63 3.97 -10.71 9.01
N SER A 64 4.14 -10.11 7.83
CA SER A 64 3.20 -9.11 7.30
C SER A 64 1.79 -9.67 7.01
N SER A 65 1.64 -10.99 6.91
CA SER A 65 0.36 -11.66 6.61
C SER A 65 -0.54 -11.86 7.82
N ASP A 66 -0.07 -11.50 9.01
CA ASP A 66 -0.80 -11.62 10.29
C ASP A 66 -1.80 -10.45 10.46
N GLY A 67 -2.33 -10.25 11.67
CA GLY A 67 -3.36 -9.28 12.00
C GLY A 67 -2.99 -7.80 11.82
N ALA A 68 -3.94 -6.94 12.16
CA ALA A 68 -3.81 -5.48 12.02
C ALA A 68 -2.61 -4.91 12.79
N GLU A 69 -2.25 -5.51 13.93
CA GLU A 69 -1.11 -5.07 14.74
C GLU A 69 0.23 -5.36 14.05
N ALA A 70 0.41 -6.55 13.47
CA ALA A 70 1.60 -6.84 12.67
C ALA A 70 1.74 -5.84 11.50
N ARG A 71 0.65 -5.59 10.76
CA ARG A 71 0.64 -4.58 9.68
C ARG A 71 0.95 -3.17 10.18
N ARG A 72 0.43 -2.78 11.35
CA ARG A 72 0.76 -1.50 12.01
C ARG A 72 2.26 -1.40 12.27
N ARG A 73 2.82 -2.36 13.01
CA ARG A 73 4.24 -2.40 13.41
C ARG A 73 5.18 -2.35 12.20
N LEU A 74 4.85 -3.04 11.10
CA LEU A 74 5.61 -2.95 9.85
C LEU A 74 5.45 -1.61 9.11
N ARG A 75 4.26 -1.02 9.05
CA ARG A 75 4.06 0.32 8.43
C ARG A 75 4.73 1.44 9.22
N GLU A 76 4.82 1.31 10.54
CA GLU A 76 5.44 2.27 11.46
C GLU A 76 6.95 2.03 11.63
N CYS A 77 7.51 0.96 11.03
CA CYS A 77 8.95 0.71 11.02
C CYS A 77 9.66 1.65 10.05
N GLU A 78 10.40 2.62 10.61
CA GLU A 78 11.09 3.68 9.88
C GLU A 78 12.00 3.13 8.76
N GLY A 79 11.76 3.61 7.53
CA GLY A 79 12.49 3.25 6.32
C GLY A 79 12.08 1.94 5.65
N LEU A 80 11.25 1.08 6.28
CA LEU A 80 10.87 -0.21 5.68
C LEU A 80 10.05 -0.03 4.40
N VAL A 81 8.99 0.78 4.45
CA VAL A 81 8.09 0.98 3.31
C VAL A 81 8.80 1.70 2.16
N ASP A 82 9.60 2.71 2.48
CA ASP A 82 10.35 3.50 1.50
C ASP A 82 11.43 2.66 0.79
N ALA A 83 12.19 1.86 1.55
CA ALA A 83 13.17 0.92 1.01
C ALA A 83 12.53 -0.15 0.11
N LEU A 84 11.39 -0.72 0.52
CA LEU A 84 10.66 -1.69 -0.30
C LEU A 84 10.13 -1.06 -1.60
N LEU A 85 9.58 0.16 -1.53
CA LEU A 85 9.09 0.89 -2.70
C LEU A 85 10.23 1.23 -3.67
N HIS A 86 11.35 1.73 -3.16
CA HIS A 86 12.54 2.03 -3.95
C HIS A 86 13.09 0.78 -4.64
N ALA A 87 13.24 -0.32 -3.91
CA ALA A 87 13.72 -1.58 -4.49
C ALA A 87 12.81 -2.10 -5.62
N LEU A 88 11.49 -1.95 -5.48
CA LEU A 88 10.53 -2.26 -6.55
C LEU A 88 10.67 -1.33 -7.76
N GLN A 89 10.92 -0.03 -7.55
CA GLN A 89 11.18 0.92 -8.63
C GLN A 89 12.47 0.58 -9.38
N SER A 90 13.56 0.24 -8.68
CA SER A 90 14.81 -0.26 -9.30
C SER A 90 14.57 -1.53 -10.11
N ALA A 91 13.78 -2.49 -9.59
CA ALA A 91 13.43 -3.71 -10.30
C ALA A 91 12.73 -3.44 -11.64
N VAL A 92 11.75 -2.53 -11.65
CA VAL A 92 11.02 -2.12 -12.85
C VAL A 92 11.94 -1.40 -13.83
N GLY A 93 12.75 -0.44 -13.37
CA GLY A 93 13.69 0.30 -14.21
C GLY A 93 14.74 -0.60 -14.89
N ARG A 94 15.18 -1.66 -14.19
CA ARG A 94 16.15 -2.65 -14.69
C ARG A 94 15.52 -3.83 -15.44
N LYS A 95 14.19 -3.95 -15.46
CA LYS A 95 13.43 -5.11 -15.97
C LYS A 95 13.76 -6.44 -15.27
N ASP A 96 14.13 -6.37 -13.99
CA ASP A 96 14.42 -7.55 -13.14
C ASP A 96 13.19 -7.96 -12.32
N THR A 97 12.05 -8.13 -13.00
CA THR A 97 10.74 -8.37 -12.37
C THR A 97 10.53 -9.82 -11.92
N ASP A 98 11.26 -10.77 -12.51
CA ASP A 98 11.11 -12.21 -12.26
C ASP A 98 11.88 -12.68 -11.01
N ASN A 99 12.50 -11.74 -10.28
CA ASN A 99 13.30 -11.99 -9.10
C ASN A 99 12.42 -12.38 -7.89
N LYS A 100 12.79 -13.47 -7.19
CA LYS A 100 12.02 -13.93 -6.02
C LYS A 100 11.98 -12.90 -4.87
N SER A 101 12.99 -12.04 -4.77
CA SER A 101 13.02 -10.93 -3.81
C SER A 101 11.95 -9.87 -4.14
N VAL A 102 11.74 -9.60 -5.44
CA VAL A 102 10.71 -8.67 -5.93
C VAL A 102 9.31 -9.22 -5.63
N GLU A 103 9.07 -10.51 -5.87
CA GLU A 103 7.81 -11.17 -5.45
C GLU A 103 7.55 -10.99 -3.94
N ASN A 104 8.57 -11.18 -3.10
CA ASN A 104 8.44 -10.97 -1.65
C ASN A 104 8.11 -9.51 -1.31
N CYS A 105 8.78 -8.54 -1.94
CA CYS A 105 8.53 -7.11 -1.73
C CYS A 105 7.10 -6.72 -2.14
N VAL A 106 6.62 -7.16 -3.31
CA VAL A 106 5.23 -6.97 -3.74
C VAL A 106 4.25 -7.61 -2.77
N CYS A 107 4.53 -8.83 -2.26
CA CYS A 107 3.68 -9.47 -1.25
C CYS A 107 3.58 -8.66 0.04
N ILE A 108 4.71 -8.13 0.54
CA ILE A 108 4.71 -7.26 1.73
C ILE A 108 3.89 -6.01 1.47
N MET A 109 4.15 -5.29 0.37
CA MET A 109 3.44 -4.05 0.04
C MET A 109 1.92 -4.26 -0.10
N ARG A 110 1.50 -5.38 -0.71
CA ARG A 110 0.09 -5.80 -0.77
C ARG A 110 -0.51 -6.00 0.63
N ASN A 111 0.20 -6.73 1.49
CA ASN A 111 -0.27 -7.02 2.84
C ASN A 111 -0.36 -5.73 3.69
N LEU A 112 0.62 -4.84 3.61
CA LEU A 112 0.61 -3.56 4.35
C LEU A 112 -0.46 -2.59 3.82
N SER A 113 -0.80 -2.66 2.53
CA SER A 113 -1.90 -1.89 1.92
C SER A 113 -3.29 -2.39 2.35
N TYR A 114 -3.42 -3.64 2.81
CA TYR A 114 -4.69 -4.18 3.26
C TYR A 114 -5.25 -3.39 4.45
N HIS A 115 -6.49 -2.92 4.31
CA HIS A 115 -7.20 -2.09 5.29
C HIS A 115 -6.46 -0.81 5.74
N VAL A 116 -5.48 -0.31 4.97
CA VAL A 116 -4.69 0.87 5.33
C VAL A 116 -5.59 2.09 5.65
N HIS A 117 -6.66 2.32 4.87
CA HIS A 117 -7.65 3.39 5.07
C HIS A 117 -8.49 3.29 6.36
N LYS A 118 -8.37 2.19 7.13
CA LYS A 118 -9.01 2.00 8.45
C LYS A 118 -8.02 1.88 9.61
N GLU A 119 -6.77 1.50 9.32
CA GLU A 119 -5.79 1.12 10.34
C GLU A 119 -4.77 2.22 10.66
N VAL A 120 -4.57 3.19 9.76
CA VAL A 120 -3.63 4.31 9.96
C VAL A 120 -4.24 5.43 10.82
N PRO A 121 -3.41 6.19 11.57
CA PRO A 121 -3.86 7.41 12.25
C PRO A 121 -4.52 8.39 11.28
N GLY A 122 -5.70 8.91 11.64
CA GLY A 122 -6.47 9.80 10.76
C GLY A 122 -7.26 9.09 9.65
N ALA A 123 -7.50 7.77 9.77
CA ALA A 123 -8.34 6.96 8.88
C ALA A 123 -9.67 7.63 8.49
N ASP A 124 -10.30 8.39 9.39
CA ASP A 124 -11.57 9.08 9.14
C ASP A 124 -11.52 10.07 7.97
N ARG A 125 -10.32 10.60 7.64
CA ARG A 125 -10.09 11.47 6.46
C ARG A 125 -10.14 10.71 5.13
N TYR A 126 -10.09 9.38 5.16
CA TYR A 126 -10.15 8.48 4.02
C TYR A 126 -11.47 7.71 3.92
N GLN A 127 -12.40 7.94 4.85
CA GLN A 127 -13.80 7.56 4.64
C GLN A 127 -14.36 8.54 3.61
N GLU A 128 -14.72 8.04 2.42
CA GLU A 128 -15.57 8.81 1.50
C GLU A 128 -16.79 9.29 2.29
N ALA A 129 -17.14 10.56 2.13
CA ALA A 129 -18.34 11.10 2.75
C ALA A 129 -19.54 10.31 2.24
N GLU A 130 -20.16 9.52 3.12
CA GLU A 130 -21.47 8.91 2.89
C GLU A 130 -22.38 9.95 2.22
N PRO A 131 -23.05 9.65 1.10
CA PRO A 131 -23.97 10.58 0.47
C PRO A 131 -25.16 10.79 1.40
N GLY A 132 -25.02 11.79 2.27
CA GLY A 132 -25.96 12.06 3.35
C GLY A 132 -27.38 12.24 2.80
N PRO A 133 -28.41 11.78 3.55
CA PRO A 133 -29.78 11.87 3.09
C PRO A 133 -30.12 13.33 2.78
N PRO A 134 -30.77 13.62 1.63
CA PRO A 134 -31.10 14.99 1.25
C PRO A 134 -31.94 15.65 2.35
N GLY A 135 -31.47 16.81 2.81
CA GLY A 135 -31.88 17.39 4.08
C GLY A 135 -33.38 17.68 4.19
N SER A 136 -33.90 17.56 5.42
CA SER A 136 -35.28 17.90 5.75
C SER A 136 -35.53 19.41 5.67
N ALA A 137 -35.90 19.90 4.50
CA ALA A 137 -36.55 21.20 4.35
C ALA A 137 -38.06 21.07 4.63
N THR A 138 -38.54 21.78 5.64
CA THR A 138 -39.96 21.88 5.97
C THR A 138 -40.75 22.62 4.88
N GLY A 139 -41.68 21.95 4.20
CA GLY A 139 -42.55 22.54 3.18
C GLY A 139 -43.74 21.64 2.84
N SER A 140 -44.95 22.20 2.79
CA SER A 140 -46.19 21.42 2.79
C SER A 140 -46.74 21.07 1.38
N GLN A 141 -47.68 20.11 1.38
CA GLN A 141 -48.67 19.79 0.31
C GLN A 141 -48.36 18.74 -0.78
N ARG A 142 -48.67 17.48 -0.44
CA ARG A 142 -49.80 16.71 -1.04
C ARG A 142 -49.87 16.57 -2.58
N ARG A 143 -49.39 15.43 -3.12
CA ARG A 143 -50.18 14.53 -3.99
C ARG A 143 -49.60 13.10 -4.08
N ARG A 144 -50.38 12.19 -4.70
CA ARG A 144 -50.29 10.72 -4.60
C ARG A 144 -49.34 10.09 -5.63
N ARG A 145 -48.64 9.02 -5.19
CA ARG A 145 -48.52 7.68 -5.80
C ARG A 145 -48.30 7.56 -7.33
N ASP A 146 -47.11 7.09 -7.68
CA ASP A 146 -46.77 6.15 -8.75
C ASP A 146 -45.72 5.19 -8.10
N ASP A 147 -45.84 3.86 -7.97
CA ASP A 147 -46.22 2.73 -8.85
C ASP A 147 -45.27 2.47 -10.04
N ALA A 148 -44.85 1.20 -10.18
CA ALA A 148 -43.94 0.61 -11.18
C ALA A 148 -42.49 1.16 -11.18
N SER A 149 -41.40 0.41 -10.90
CA SER A 149 -41.08 -1.02 -11.10
C SER A 149 -40.99 -1.49 -12.57
N CYS A 150 -39.81 -2.05 -12.90
CA CYS A 150 -39.56 -3.08 -13.92
C CYS A 150 -39.45 -2.72 -15.42
N PHE A 151 -38.20 -2.82 -15.93
CA PHE A 151 -37.77 -3.46 -17.20
C PHE A 151 -38.41 -3.14 -18.58
N GLY A 152 -37.57 -2.63 -19.49
CA GLY A 152 -37.65 -2.79 -20.96
C GLY A 152 -37.12 -1.57 -21.75
N GLY A 153 -36.37 -1.66 -22.86
CA GLY A 153 -35.70 -2.80 -23.51
C GLY A 153 -35.15 -2.47 -24.93
N LYS A 154 -33.88 -2.83 -25.23
CA LYS A 154 -33.31 -3.33 -26.51
C LYS A 154 -33.84 -2.73 -27.86
N LYS A 155 -33.06 -2.00 -28.71
CA LYS A 155 -32.06 -2.43 -29.76
C LYS A 155 -31.83 -1.21 -30.74
N ALA A 156 -30.89 -1.11 -31.71
CA ALA A 156 -29.55 -1.69 -31.98
C ALA A 156 -28.88 -1.11 -33.27
N LYS A 157 -27.54 -1.28 -33.38
CA LYS A 157 -26.69 -1.38 -34.61
C LYS A 157 -26.26 -0.11 -35.39
N GLY A 158 -24.94 0.11 -35.44
CA GLY A 158 -24.18 0.96 -36.37
C GLY A 158 -22.68 0.53 -36.37
N LYS A 159 -21.91 0.79 -37.44
CA LYS A 159 -20.54 0.24 -37.64
C LYS A 159 -19.61 1.28 -38.28
N LYS A 160 -18.43 1.56 -37.69
CA LYS A 160 -17.24 2.11 -38.39
C LYS A 160 -15.97 2.05 -37.53
N ASP A 161 -14.82 2.03 -38.21
CA ASP A 161 -13.45 1.94 -37.68
C ASP A 161 -12.93 3.29 -37.14
N GLY A 162 -11.90 3.27 -36.27
CA GLY A 162 -11.24 4.50 -35.78
C GLY A 162 -10.19 4.25 -34.69
N GLU A 163 -9.03 4.86 -34.88
CA GLU A 163 -7.74 4.73 -34.19
C GLU A 163 -7.68 5.29 -32.74
N VAL A 164 -6.75 4.73 -31.95
CA VAL A 164 -6.05 5.24 -30.75
C VAL A 164 -6.52 6.57 -30.12
N ASP A 165 -6.93 6.52 -28.83
CA ASP A 165 -6.14 7.16 -27.75
C ASP A 165 -6.44 6.54 -26.37
N GLN A 166 -5.41 6.24 -25.57
CA GLN A 166 -5.55 5.73 -24.20
C GLN A 166 -5.14 6.81 -23.20
N ASN A 167 -6.04 7.76 -22.97
CA ASN A 167 -5.87 8.74 -21.90
C ASN A 167 -6.27 8.08 -20.56
N PHE A 168 -5.28 7.64 -19.77
CA PHE A 168 -5.52 7.13 -18.42
C PHE A 168 -5.62 8.32 -17.48
N ASP A 169 -6.83 8.63 -16.98
CA ASP A 169 -7.06 9.77 -16.10
C ASP A 169 -6.19 9.68 -14.84
N THR A 170 -5.26 10.64 -14.73
CA THR A 170 -4.38 10.80 -13.58
C THR A 170 -5.21 11.30 -12.40
N LEU A 171 -5.51 10.42 -11.45
CA LEU A 171 -6.02 10.83 -10.14
C LEU A 171 -4.91 11.60 -9.39
N ASP A 172 -5.07 12.92 -9.35
CA ASP A 172 -4.09 13.86 -8.81
C ASP A 172 -4.07 13.77 -7.27
N LEU A 173 -3.14 12.96 -6.73
CA LEU A 173 -2.93 12.81 -5.30
C LEU A 173 -1.97 13.92 -4.79
N PRO A 174 -2.35 14.70 -3.76
CA PRO A 174 -1.50 15.77 -3.27
C PRO A 174 -0.19 15.24 -2.68
N LYS A 175 0.93 15.83 -3.13
CA LYS A 175 2.27 15.52 -2.59
C LYS A 175 2.32 15.81 -1.09
N ARG A 176 2.61 14.79 -0.29
CA ARG A 176 2.83 14.91 1.16
C ARG A 176 4.14 15.66 1.42
N THR A 177 4.06 16.87 1.98
CA THR A 177 5.25 17.74 2.15
C THR A 177 5.96 17.62 3.49
N GLU A 178 5.33 17.06 4.54
CA GLU A 178 5.96 16.96 5.87
C GLU A 178 5.68 15.62 6.60
N ALA A 179 6.63 15.23 7.45
CA ALA A 179 6.55 14.09 8.35
C ALA A 179 5.83 14.45 9.66
N ALA A 180 5.05 13.52 10.20
CA ALA A 180 4.32 13.75 11.45
C ALA A 180 5.28 13.71 12.65
N LYS A 181 5.45 14.84 13.34
CA LYS A 181 6.09 14.89 14.65
C LYS A 181 5.08 14.45 15.71
N GLY A 182 5.41 13.43 16.49
CA GLY A 182 4.68 13.08 17.70
C GLY A 182 5.21 13.90 18.88
N GLU A 183 4.34 14.63 19.57
CA GLU A 183 4.66 15.24 20.85
C GLU A 183 4.38 14.22 21.96
N TRP A 184 5.39 13.99 22.81
CA TRP A 184 5.24 13.23 24.05
C TRP A 184 5.03 14.21 25.19
N THR A 185 4.00 13.99 26.01
CA THR A 185 3.85 14.63 27.32
C THR A 185 4.28 13.66 28.41
N GLU A 186 5.00 14.18 29.41
CA GLU A 186 5.56 13.45 30.56
C GLU A 186 4.49 12.87 31.51
#